data_AF-A0A0D9S196-F1
#
_entry.id   AF-A0A0D9S196-F1
#
_cell.length_a   1.000
_cell.length_b   1.000
_cell.length_c   1.000
_cell.angle_alpha   90.00
_cell.angle_beta   90.00
_cell.angle_gamma   90.00
#
_symmetry.space_group_name_H-M   'P 1'
#
loop_
_entity.id
_entity.type
_entity.pdbx_description
1 polymer ?
#
loop_
_entity_poly.entity_id
_entity_poly.type
_entity_poly.pdbx_seq_one_letter_code
_entity_poly.pdbx_strand_id
1 'polypeptide(L)'
;MRLLERMRKDWFMVGIVLAIAGAKLEPSIGVNGGPLKPEITVSYIAVATIFFNSGLSLKTEELTSALVHLKLHLFIQIFTLAFFPATIWLFLQLLSITPINEWLLKGLQTVGCMPPPVSSAVILTKAVGGNEAAAIFNSAFGSFLGIVITPLLLLLFLGSSSSVPFTSIFSQLFMTVVVPLIIGQIVRRYIKDWLERKKPPFGAISSSVLLMIIYTTFCDTFSNPNIDLDKFSLVLILFISKLANGIAWLSLSLLNSNA
;
A
#
# COMPACT_ATOMS: atom_id res chain seq x y z
N MET A 1 4.22 -5.91 33.10
CA MET A 1 3.04 -6.49 32.42
C MET A 1 2.41 -5.53 31.41
N ARG A 2 2.10 -4.27 31.77
CA ARG A 2 1.55 -3.26 30.81
C ARG A 2 2.39 -3.01 29.55
N LEU A 3 3.72 -3.04 29.63
CA LEU A 3 4.61 -2.85 28.48
C LEU A 3 4.54 -4.02 27.49
N LEU A 4 4.58 -5.26 27.98
CA LEU A 4 4.50 -6.46 27.15
C LEU A 4 3.14 -6.59 26.45
N GLU A 5 2.05 -6.20 27.13
CA GLU A 5 0.72 -6.16 26.52
C GLU A 5 0.59 -5.09 25.45
N ARG A 6 1.22 -3.92 25.65
CA ARG A 6 1.26 -2.84 24.68
C ARG A 6 2.11 -3.22 23.46
N MET A 7 3.26 -3.86 23.68
CA MET A 7 4.10 -4.43 22.61
C MET A 7 3.38 -5.52 21.83
N ARG A 8 2.57 -6.36 22.48
CA ARG A 8 1.76 -7.37 21.79
C ARG A 8 0.63 -6.74 20.98
N LYS A 9 0.06 -5.63 21.45
CA LYS A 9 -0.98 -4.87 20.72
C LYS A 9 -0.40 -4.17 19.49
N ASP A 10 0.81 -3.64 19.60
CA ASP A 10 1.52 -2.92 18.54
C ASP A 10 2.67 -3.77 17.94
N TRP A 11 2.52 -5.10 17.93
CA TRP A 11 3.60 -6.04 17.60
C TRP A 11 4.18 -5.81 16.20
N PHE A 12 3.34 -5.38 15.26
CA PHE A 12 3.77 -5.06 13.90
C PHE A 12 4.71 -3.85 13.88
N MET A 13 4.43 -2.81 14.67
CA MET A 13 5.28 -1.62 14.76
C MET A 13 6.65 -1.97 15.37
N VAL A 14 6.65 -2.79 16.44
CA VAL A 14 7.89 -3.33 17.02
C VAL A 14 8.63 -4.17 15.98
N GLY A 15 7.90 -5.00 15.22
CA GLY A 15 8.44 -5.81 14.14
C GLY A 15 9.14 -4.98 13.06
N ILE A 16 8.59 -3.83 12.66
CA ILE A 16 9.23 -2.92 11.69
C ILE A 16 10.57 -2.43 12.24
N VAL A 17 10.59 -1.96 13.48
CA VAL A 17 11.84 -1.47 14.11
C VAL A 17 12.89 -2.58 14.18
N LEU A 18 12.49 -3.79 14.57
CA LEU A 18 13.37 -4.95 14.61
C LEU A 18 13.86 -5.37 13.23
N ALA A 19 13.01 -5.34 12.20
CA ALA A 19 13.37 -5.64 10.82
C ALA A 19 14.42 -4.64 10.30
N ILE A 20 14.21 -3.34 10.52
CA ILE A 20 15.17 -2.30 10.12
C ILE A 20 16.49 -2.44 10.89
N ALA A 21 16.42 -2.67 12.21
CA ALA A 21 17.61 -2.86 13.04
C ALA A 21 18.40 -4.11 12.62
N GLY A 22 17.71 -5.23 12.37
CA GLY A 22 18.32 -6.46 11.88
C GLY A 22 18.96 -6.28 10.51
N ALA A 23 18.29 -5.56 9.60
CA ALA A 23 18.83 -5.26 8.27
C ALA A 23 20.11 -4.41 8.35
N LYS A 24 20.21 -3.51 9.33
CA LYS A 24 21.41 -2.71 9.57
C LYS A 24 22.58 -3.54 10.12
N LEU A 25 22.29 -4.53 10.95
CA LEU A 25 23.32 -5.38 11.59
C LEU A 25 23.90 -6.40 10.62
N GLU A 26 23.04 -7.06 9.82
CA GLU A 26 23.45 -8.11 8.89
C GLU A 26 22.69 -7.98 7.56
N PRO A 27 23.10 -7.04 6.69
CA PRO A 27 22.43 -6.81 5.41
C PRO A 27 22.73 -7.91 4.38
N SER A 28 23.81 -8.68 4.56
CA SER A 28 24.29 -9.70 3.61
C SER A 28 23.28 -10.84 3.35
N ILE A 29 22.41 -11.13 4.32
CA ILE A 29 21.41 -12.20 4.24
C ILE A 29 20.25 -11.83 3.32
N GLY A 30 19.86 -10.55 3.33
CA GLY A 30 18.66 -10.04 2.67
C GLY A 30 18.91 -9.17 1.44
N VAL A 31 20.16 -9.07 0.97
CA VAL A 31 20.53 -8.32 -0.24
C VAL A 31 20.19 -9.13 -1.50
N ASN A 32 20.04 -8.42 -2.62
CA ASN A 32 19.98 -9.02 -3.96
C ASN A 32 21.21 -9.92 -4.21
N GLY A 33 20.99 -11.15 -4.67
CA GLY A 33 22.00 -12.21 -4.76
C GLY A 33 22.31 -12.98 -3.45
N GLY A 34 21.77 -12.54 -2.32
CA GLY A 34 21.95 -13.19 -1.02
C GLY A 34 21.16 -14.52 -0.85
N PRO A 35 21.34 -15.23 0.28
CA PRO A 35 20.69 -16.52 0.54
C PRO A 35 19.16 -16.50 0.42
N LEU A 36 18.54 -15.36 0.78
CA LEU A 36 17.08 -15.20 0.68
C LEU A 36 16.58 -14.92 -0.73
N LYS A 37 17.47 -14.65 -1.70
CA LYS A 37 17.16 -14.25 -3.09
C LYS A 37 15.89 -13.38 -3.19
N PRO A 38 15.89 -12.18 -2.55
CA PRO A 38 14.69 -11.34 -2.47
C PRO A 38 14.06 -11.05 -3.84
N GLU A 39 14.90 -10.93 -4.85
CA GLU A 39 14.55 -10.79 -6.28
C GLU A 39 13.46 -11.76 -6.74
N ILE A 40 13.44 -12.99 -6.20
CA ILE A 40 12.49 -14.04 -6.53
C ILE A 40 11.52 -14.25 -5.37
N THR A 41 12.05 -14.43 -4.16
CA THR A 41 11.27 -14.80 -2.98
C THR A 41 10.33 -13.67 -2.55
N VAL A 42 10.79 -12.42 -2.61
CA VAL A 42 9.95 -11.26 -2.30
C VAL A 42 9.09 -10.90 -3.49
N SER A 43 9.68 -10.71 -4.67
CA SER A 43 8.95 -10.23 -5.85
C SER A 43 7.81 -11.14 -6.31
N TYR A 44 7.93 -12.46 -6.15
CA TYR A 44 6.90 -13.40 -6.59
C TYR A 44 6.19 -14.09 -5.42
N ILE A 45 6.93 -14.66 -4.46
CA ILE A 45 6.30 -15.51 -3.43
C ILE A 45 5.64 -14.66 -2.35
N ALA A 46 6.35 -13.67 -1.79
CA ALA A 46 5.80 -12.82 -0.73
C ALA A 46 4.61 -12.00 -1.22
N VAL A 47 4.77 -11.34 -2.37
CA VAL A 47 3.70 -10.54 -2.99
C VAL A 47 2.49 -11.41 -3.34
N ALA A 48 2.68 -12.55 -4.04
CA ALA A 48 1.56 -13.43 -4.38
C ALA A 48 0.89 -14.02 -3.14
N THR A 49 1.65 -14.33 -2.08
CA THR A 49 1.08 -14.81 -0.81
C THR A 49 0.20 -13.75 -0.17
N ILE A 50 0.64 -12.49 -0.12
CA ILE A 50 -0.16 -11.38 0.41
C ILE A 50 -1.47 -11.26 -0.37
N PHE A 51 -1.41 -11.25 -1.71
CA PHE A 51 -2.61 -11.05 -2.54
C PHE A 51 -3.54 -12.26 -2.59
N PHE A 52 -3.00 -13.47 -2.55
CA PHE A 52 -3.80 -14.69 -2.37
C PHE A 52 -4.53 -14.68 -1.03
N ASN A 53 -3.82 -14.31 0.04
CA ASN A 53 -4.38 -14.17 1.38
C ASN A 53 -5.46 -13.08 1.46
N SER A 54 -5.24 -11.95 0.80
CA SER A 54 -6.26 -10.92 0.61
C SER A 54 -7.49 -11.47 -0.12
N GLY A 55 -7.28 -12.23 -1.21
CA GLY A 55 -8.35 -12.94 -1.92
C GLY A 55 -9.14 -13.91 -1.04
N LEU A 56 -8.51 -14.63 -0.13
CA LEU A 56 -9.22 -15.51 0.81
C LEU A 56 -9.99 -14.75 1.91
N SER A 57 -9.48 -13.59 2.33
CA SER A 57 -10.06 -12.80 3.42
C SER A 57 -11.32 -12.03 3.02
N LEU A 58 -11.43 -11.66 1.74
CA LEU A 58 -12.51 -10.81 1.22
C LEU A 58 -13.81 -11.60 1.02
N LYS A 59 -14.88 -11.19 1.69
CA LYS A 59 -16.19 -11.84 1.52
C LYS A 59 -16.81 -11.48 0.19
N THR A 60 -17.31 -12.48 -0.53
CA THR A 60 -17.95 -12.27 -1.84
C THR A 60 -19.23 -11.43 -1.70
N GLU A 61 -19.90 -11.51 -0.55
CA GLU A 61 -21.06 -10.70 -0.20
C GLU A 61 -20.72 -9.21 0.01
N GLU A 62 -19.51 -8.92 0.53
CA GLU A 62 -19.01 -7.55 0.67
C GLU A 62 -18.68 -6.94 -0.70
N LEU A 63 -18.21 -7.77 -1.65
CA LEU A 63 -17.98 -7.40 -3.04
C LEU A 63 -19.29 -7.15 -3.81
N THR A 64 -20.39 -7.84 -3.50
CA THR A 64 -21.68 -7.67 -4.20
C THR A 64 -22.55 -6.57 -3.57
N SER A 65 -22.51 -6.41 -2.25
CA SER A 65 -23.18 -5.29 -1.54
C SER A 65 -22.64 -3.91 -1.94
N ALA A 66 -21.49 -3.89 -2.62
CA ALA A 66 -20.87 -2.74 -3.26
C ALA A 66 -21.75 -1.88 -4.15
N LEU A 67 -22.76 -2.50 -4.75
CA LEU A 67 -23.48 -1.94 -5.87
C LEU A 67 -24.63 -1.01 -5.44
N VAL A 68 -24.85 -0.80 -4.14
CA VAL A 68 -26.09 -0.17 -3.64
C VAL A 68 -26.06 1.36 -3.60
N HIS A 69 -24.91 2.04 -3.66
CA HIS A 69 -24.85 3.52 -3.76
C HIS A 69 -23.76 4.01 -4.72
N LEU A 70 -23.89 3.64 -6.00
CA LEU A 70 -22.87 3.85 -7.05
C LEU A 70 -22.31 5.28 -7.13
N LYS A 71 -23.12 6.33 -6.98
CA LYS A 71 -22.64 7.72 -7.09
C LYS A 71 -21.61 8.07 -6.01
N LEU A 72 -21.88 7.70 -4.76
CA LEU A 72 -20.98 7.95 -3.65
C LEU A 72 -19.69 7.14 -3.80
N HIS A 73 -19.82 5.86 -4.15
CA HIS A 73 -18.67 4.99 -4.32
C HIS A 73 -17.76 5.46 -5.46
N LEU A 74 -18.34 5.78 -6.61
CA LEU A 74 -17.60 6.24 -7.78
C LEU A 74 -16.90 7.58 -7.52
N PHE A 75 -17.55 8.51 -6.81
CA PHE A 75 -16.91 9.75 -6.38
C PHE A 75 -15.69 9.48 -5.51
N ILE A 76 -15.81 8.65 -4.48
CA ILE A 76 -14.69 8.32 -3.59
C ILE A 76 -13.56 7.65 -4.38
N GLN A 77 -13.86 6.69 -5.25
CA GLN A 77 -12.83 6.00 -6.04
C GLN A 77 -12.09 6.93 -7.00
N ILE A 78 -12.79 7.80 -7.72
CA ILE A 78 -12.15 8.80 -8.61
C ILE A 78 -11.31 9.75 -7.78
N PHE A 79 -11.81 10.19 -6.64
CA PHE A 79 -11.08 11.10 -5.77
C PHE A 79 -9.76 10.46 -5.26
N THR A 80 -9.82 9.21 -4.80
CA THR A 80 -8.66 8.53 -4.21
C THR A 80 -7.69 7.96 -5.25
N LEU A 81 -8.18 7.46 -6.38
CA LEU A 81 -7.35 6.73 -7.37
C LEU A 81 -7.06 7.55 -8.64
N ALA A 82 -7.60 8.75 -8.80
CA ALA A 82 -7.27 9.61 -9.94
C ALA A 82 -6.91 11.03 -9.49
N PHE A 83 -7.83 11.72 -8.80
CA PHE A 83 -7.62 13.12 -8.42
C PHE A 83 -6.44 13.31 -7.46
N PHE A 84 -6.36 12.50 -6.40
CA PHE A 84 -5.28 12.61 -5.42
C PHE A 84 -3.89 12.26 -6.01
N PRO A 85 -3.70 11.12 -6.72
CA PRO A 85 -2.45 10.81 -7.40
C PRO A 85 -2.01 11.90 -8.40
N ALA A 86 -2.95 12.48 -9.15
CA ALA A 86 -2.67 13.56 -10.10
C ALA A 86 -2.29 14.88 -9.41
N THR A 87 -2.93 15.19 -8.27
CA THR A 87 -2.61 16.38 -7.46
C THR A 87 -1.22 16.25 -6.83
N ILE A 88 -0.88 15.06 -6.31
CA ILE A 88 0.47 14.78 -5.82
C ILE A 88 1.48 14.90 -6.96
N TRP A 89 1.18 14.34 -8.13
CA TRP A 89 2.08 14.46 -9.28
C TRP A 89 2.36 15.92 -9.64
N LEU A 90 1.32 16.75 -9.75
CA LEU A 90 1.47 18.18 -10.04
C LEU A 90 2.32 18.88 -8.97
N PHE A 91 2.08 18.58 -7.70
CA PHE A 91 2.86 19.13 -6.60
C PHE A 91 4.33 18.69 -6.66
N LEU A 92 4.60 17.42 -6.97
CA LEU A 92 5.96 16.90 -7.10
C LEU A 92 6.70 17.46 -8.32
N GLN A 93 5.99 17.81 -9.41
CA GLN A 93 6.58 18.54 -10.54
C GLN A 93 7.03 19.95 -10.15
N LEU A 94 6.34 20.61 -9.20
CA LEU A 94 6.81 21.89 -8.68
C LEU A 94 8.04 21.73 -7.78
N LEU A 95 8.09 20.63 -7.03
CA LEU A 95 9.20 20.31 -6.13
C LEU A 95 10.44 19.78 -6.86
N SER A 96 10.31 19.21 -8.06
CA SER A 96 11.44 18.72 -8.85
C SER A 96 12.42 19.83 -9.28
N ILE A 97 12.00 21.09 -9.20
CA ILE A 97 12.83 22.28 -9.43
C ILE A 97 13.83 22.52 -8.27
N THR A 98 13.55 21.95 -7.11
CA THR A 98 14.42 22.04 -5.91
C THR A 98 15.43 20.90 -5.88
N PRO A 99 16.54 20.99 -5.10
CA PRO A 99 17.60 19.97 -5.07
C PRO A 99 17.22 18.68 -4.32
N ILE A 100 15.94 18.30 -4.31
CA ILE A 100 15.46 17.07 -3.69
C ILE A 100 15.86 15.87 -4.55
N ASN A 101 16.26 14.79 -3.89
CA ASN A 101 16.60 13.54 -4.56
C ASN A 101 15.42 13.01 -5.42
N GLU A 102 15.69 12.74 -6.70
CA GLU A 102 14.67 12.29 -7.66
C GLU A 102 14.02 10.95 -7.26
N TRP A 103 14.79 10.01 -6.70
CA TRP A 103 14.27 8.73 -6.21
C TRP A 103 13.28 8.92 -5.06
N LEU A 104 13.50 9.95 -4.25
CA LEU A 104 12.58 10.28 -3.18
C LEU A 104 11.26 10.84 -3.70
N LEU A 105 11.32 11.72 -4.71
CA LEU A 105 10.10 12.22 -5.38
C LEU A 105 9.31 11.06 -6.02
N LYS A 106 9.99 10.12 -6.69
CA LYS A 106 9.35 8.91 -7.25
C LYS A 106 8.73 8.02 -6.16
N GLY A 107 9.38 7.89 -5.00
CA GLY A 107 8.84 7.20 -3.83
C GLY A 107 7.57 7.87 -3.29
N LEU A 108 7.57 9.21 -3.18
CA LEU A 108 6.39 9.98 -2.75
C LEU A 108 5.24 9.84 -3.74
N GLN A 109 5.50 9.91 -5.04
CA GLN A 109 4.50 9.64 -6.08
C GLN A 109 3.95 8.21 -5.94
N THR A 110 4.83 7.26 -5.62
CA THR A 110 4.43 5.86 -5.46
C THR A 110 3.44 5.67 -4.32
N VAL A 111 3.76 6.24 -3.16
CA VAL A 111 2.85 6.24 -2.00
C VAL A 111 1.55 6.97 -2.32
N GLY A 112 1.61 8.08 -3.06
CA GLY A 112 0.44 8.85 -3.49
C GLY A 112 -0.53 8.08 -4.40
N CYS A 113 -0.04 7.05 -5.10
CA CYS A 113 -0.88 6.20 -5.95
C CYS A 113 -1.47 5.00 -5.20
N MET A 114 -1.06 4.74 -3.95
CA MET A 114 -1.53 3.58 -3.20
C MET A 114 -2.94 3.82 -2.63
N PRO A 115 -3.78 2.77 -2.55
CA PRO A 115 -5.11 2.88 -1.94
C PRO A 115 -5.01 3.16 -0.44
N PRO A 116 -6.01 3.84 0.15
CA PRO A 116 -6.01 4.19 1.57
C PRO A 116 -6.20 2.96 2.47
N PRO A 117 -5.55 2.91 3.65
CA PRO A 117 -5.73 1.80 4.59
C PRO A 117 -7.15 1.75 5.17
N VAL A 118 -7.77 0.56 5.10
CA VAL A 118 -9.15 0.31 5.58
C VAL A 118 -9.32 0.66 7.07
N SER A 119 -8.37 0.25 7.93
CA SER A 119 -8.50 0.44 9.37
C SER A 119 -8.53 1.92 9.77
N SER A 120 -7.65 2.76 9.20
CA SER A 120 -7.60 4.18 9.54
C SER A 120 -8.80 4.93 8.96
N ALA A 121 -9.21 4.59 7.74
CA ALA A 121 -10.37 5.21 7.11
C ALA A 121 -11.63 5.04 7.95
N VAL A 122 -11.92 3.81 8.41
CA VAL A 122 -13.12 3.51 9.20
C VAL A 122 -13.11 4.20 10.56
N ILE A 123 -11.98 4.15 11.28
CA ILE A 123 -11.84 4.77 12.60
C ILE A 123 -12.02 6.30 12.50
N LEU A 124 -11.39 6.93 11.50
CA LEU A 124 -11.49 8.38 11.31
C LEU A 124 -12.88 8.81 10.86
N THR A 125 -13.53 8.07 9.95
CA THR A 125 -14.90 8.34 9.54
C THR A 125 -15.86 8.23 10.73
N LYS A 126 -15.71 7.20 11.57
CA LYS A 126 -16.49 7.06 12.81
C LYS A 126 -16.31 8.24 13.75
N ALA A 127 -15.06 8.68 13.94
CA ALA A 127 -14.73 9.74 14.91
C ALA A 127 -15.41 11.08 14.57
N VAL A 128 -15.69 11.34 13.29
CA VAL A 128 -16.39 12.56 12.83
C VAL A 128 -17.90 12.35 12.63
N GLY A 129 -18.46 11.22 13.07
CA GLY A 129 -19.88 10.91 12.91
C GLY A 129 -20.30 10.53 11.49
N GLY A 130 -19.34 10.15 10.63
CA GLY A 130 -19.61 9.74 9.26
C GLY A 130 -20.11 8.29 9.13
N ASN A 131 -20.47 7.90 7.91
CA ASN A 131 -21.00 6.56 7.63
C ASN A 131 -19.90 5.49 7.65
N GLU A 132 -19.79 4.75 8.76
CA GLU A 132 -18.82 3.66 8.95
C GLU A 132 -18.94 2.57 7.89
N ALA A 133 -20.17 2.16 7.54
CA ALA A 133 -20.41 1.11 6.55
C ALA A 133 -19.91 1.51 5.17
N ALA A 134 -20.17 2.75 4.75
CA ALA A 134 -19.66 3.30 3.50
C ALA A 134 -18.12 3.41 3.51
N ALA A 135 -17.50 3.75 4.64
CA ALA A 135 -16.04 3.81 4.76
C ALA A 135 -15.40 2.41 4.66
N ILE A 136 -15.97 1.41 5.34
CA ILE A 136 -15.52 0.02 5.25
C ILE A 136 -15.58 -0.43 3.79
N PHE A 137 -16.73 -0.24 3.16
CA PHE A 137 -16.96 -0.67 1.80
C PHE A 137 -16.01 0.02 0.80
N ASN A 138 -15.96 1.36 0.80
CA ASN A 138 -15.14 2.10 -0.16
C ASN A 138 -13.65 1.85 0.02
N SER A 139 -13.18 1.66 1.25
CA SER A 139 -11.78 1.38 1.50
C SER A 139 -11.41 -0.03 1.05
N ALA A 140 -12.29 -1.02 1.27
CA ALA A 140 -12.09 -2.38 0.78
C ALA A 140 -12.13 -2.44 -0.75
N PHE A 141 -13.13 -1.80 -1.36
CA PHE A 141 -13.28 -1.73 -2.81
C PHE A 141 -12.15 -0.94 -3.47
N GLY A 142 -11.73 0.18 -2.87
CA GLY A 142 -10.60 0.97 -3.35
C GLY A 142 -9.26 0.26 -3.20
N SER A 143 -9.09 -0.54 -2.14
CA SER A 143 -7.92 -1.43 -2.03
C SER A 143 -7.89 -2.48 -3.14
N PHE A 144 -9.05 -3.05 -3.48
CA PHE A 144 -9.20 -4.00 -4.58
C PHE A 144 -8.98 -3.35 -5.96
N LEU A 145 -9.50 -2.14 -6.18
CA LEU A 145 -9.24 -1.40 -7.42
C LEU A 145 -7.78 -0.96 -7.51
N GLY A 146 -7.20 -0.48 -6.40
CA GLY A 146 -5.81 -0.04 -6.32
C GLY A 146 -4.81 -1.13 -6.68
N ILE A 147 -5.10 -2.39 -6.37
CA ILE A 147 -4.33 -3.56 -6.85
C ILE A 147 -4.06 -3.52 -8.37
N VAL A 148 -5.05 -3.12 -9.16
CA VAL A 148 -4.93 -3.04 -10.63
C VAL A 148 -4.56 -1.63 -11.08
N ILE A 149 -5.15 -0.60 -10.47
CA ILE A 149 -5.03 0.80 -10.89
C ILE A 149 -3.69 1.41 -10.46
N THR A 150 -3.24 1.17 -9.22
CA THR A 150 -2.00 1.76 -8.69
C THR A 150 -0.82 1.50 -9.63
N PRO A 151 -0.54 0.26 -10.08
CA PRO A 151 0.60 0.05 -10.97
C PRO A 151 0.47 0.73 -12.34
N LEU A 152 -0.75 0.87 -12.87
CA LEU A 152 -1.01 1.62 -14.10
C LEU A 152 -0.72 3.12 -13.91
N LEU A 153 -1.12 3.69 -12.76
CA LEU A 153 -0.80 5.07 -12.40
C LEU A 153 0.69 5.29 -12.23
N LEU A 154 1.40 4.36 -11.57
CA LEU A 154 2.85 4.45 -11.43
C LEU A 154 3.53 4.49 -12.78
N LEU A 155 3.09 3.64 -13.70
CA LEU A 155 3.63 3.64 -15.05
C LEU A 155 3.35 4.96 -15.78
N LEU A 156 2.14 5.50 -15.64
CA LEU A 156 1.75 6.78 -16.24
C LEU A 156 2.57 7.96 -15.70
N PHE A 157 2.73 8.05 -14.38
CA PHE A 157 3.33 9.21 -13.72
C PHE A 157 4.85 9.17 -13.62
N LEU A 158 5.43 7.97 -13.43
CA LEU A 158 6.87 7.82 -13.29
C LEU A 158 7.56 7.67 -14.65
N GLY A 159 6.81 7.28 -15.68
CA GLY A 159 7.28 7.17 -17.05
C GLY A 159 8.29 6.04 -17.26
N SER A 160 8.23 5.41 -18.43
CA SER A 160 9.31 4.56 -18.93
C SER A 160 10.45 5.44 -19.40
N SER A 161 11.61 5.38 -18.74
CA SER A 161 12.87 5.91 -19.29
C SER A 161 13.24 5.06 -20.51
N SER A 162 12.62 5.34 -21.68
CA SER A 162 12.86 4.84 -23.05
C SER A 162 13.18 3.35 -23.31
N SER A 163 13.19 2.48 -22.30
CA SER A 163 13.69 1.11 -22.33
C SER A 163 12.94 0.17 -21.38
N VAL A 164 11.94 0.66 -20.66
CA VAL A 164 11.17 -0.14 -19.70
C VAL A 164 10.03 -0.83 -20.46
N PRO A 165 10.03 -2.18 -20.60
CA PRO A 165 9.02 -2.88 -21.40
C PRO A 165 7.69 -2.88 -20.66
N PHE A 166 6.77 -2.00 -21.06
CA PHE A 166 5.39 -1.89 -20.51
C PHE A 166 4.73 -3.26 -20.34
N THR A 167 4.84 -4.12 -21.36
CA THR A 167 4.29 -5.47 -21.37
C THR A 167 4.85 -6.35 -20.26
N SER A 168 6.15 -6.20 -19.93
CA SER A 168 6.80 -7.01 -18.89
C SER A 168 6.34 -6.64 -17.49
N ILE A 169 6.24 -5.34 -17.19
CA ILE A 169 5.74 -4.84 -15.90
C ILE A 169 4.28 -5.21 -15.73
N PHE A 170 3.44 -4.95 -16.75
CA PHE A 170 2.03 -5.32 -16.70
C PHE A 170 1.84 -6.84 -16.50
N SER A 171 2.59 -7.66 -17.26
CA SER A 171 2.55 -9.12 -17.11
C SER A 171 2.98 -9.57 -15.71
N GLN A 172 4.06 -9.00 -15.18
CA GLN A 172 4.54 -9.32 -13.84
C GLN A 172 3.51 -8.97 -12.77
N LEU A 173 2.93 -7.77 -12.82
CA LEU A 173 1.89 -7.34 -11.86
C LEU A 173 0.64 -8.19 -11.97
N PHE A 174 0.21 -8.50 -13.20
CA PHE A 174 -0.92 -9.37 -13.41
C PHE A 174 -0.68 -10.75 -12.79
N MET A 175 0.50 -11.34 -12.99
CA MET A 175 0.87 -12.63 -12.43
C MET A 175 1.08 -12.63 -10.91
N THR A 176 1.61 -11.55 -10.34
CA THR A 176 1.97 -11.48 -8.91
C THR A 176 0.84 -10.94 -8.04
N VAL A 177 -0.12 -10.22 -8.63
CA VAL A 177 -1.18 -9.53 -7.90
C VAL A 177 -2.56 -10.06 -8.30
N VAL A 178 -2.93 -9.92 -9.58
CA VAL A 178 -4.29 -10.20 -10.06
C VAL A 178 -4.60 -11.70 -10.03
N VAL A 179 -3.71 -12.51 -10.59
CA VAL A 179 -3.85 -13.97 -10.63
C VAL A 179 -4.00 -14.59 -9.22
N PRO A 180 -3.07 -14.37 -8.26
CA PRO A 180 -3.19 -14.96 -6.93
C PRO A 180 -4.44 -14.49 -6.20
N LEU A 181 -4.88 -13.24 -6.40
CA LEU A 181 -6.13 -12.75 -5.82
C LEU A 181 -7.34 -13.51 -6.37
N ILE A 182 -7.45 -13.65 -7.70
CA ILE A 182 -8.54 -14.40 -8.34
C ILE A 182 -8.54 -15.86 -7.85
N ILE A 183 -7.38 -16.50 -7.81
CA ILE A 183 -7.24 -17.85 -7.27
C ILE A 183 -7.71 -17.90 -5.81
N GLY A 184 -7.32 -16.93 -4.98
CA GLY A 184 -7.77 -16.81 -3.59
C GLY A 184 -9.30 -16.70 -3.47
N GLN A 185 -9.95 -15.89 -4.31
CA GLN A 185 -11.41 -15.77 -4.34
C GLN A 185 -12.11 -17.06 -4.81
N ILE A 186 -11.56 -17.73 -5.82
CA ILE A 186 -12.07 -19.02 -6.29
C ILE A 186 -11.97 -20.05 -5.17
N VAL A 187 -10.80 -20.19 -4.53
CA VAL A 187 -10.58 -21.12 -3.42
C VAL A 187 -11.53 -20.81 -2.27
N ARG A 188 -11.70 -19.52 -1.91
CA ARG A 188 -12.62 -19.08 -0.85
C ARG A 188 -14.04 -19.63 -1.05
N ARG A 189 -14.55 -19.64 -2.29
CA ARG A 189 -15.90 -20.17 -2.59
C ARG A 189 -16.07 -21.63 -2.15
N TYR A 190 -15.02 -22.43 -2.24
CA TYR A 190 -15.04 -23.84 -1.87
C TYR A 190 -14.78 -24.09 -0.38
N ILE A 191 -14.00 -23.23 0.29
CA ILE A 191 -13.59 -23.42 1.70
C ILE A 191 -14.24 -22.42 2.68
N LYS A 192 -15.27 -21.68 2.25
CA LYS A 192 -15.89 -20.59 3.04
C LYS A 192 -16.30 -21.03 4.45
N ASP A 193 -16.93 -22.20 4.59
CA ASP A 193 -17.45 -22.68 5.87
C ASP A 193 -16.31 -23.02 6.83
N TRP A 194 -15.19 -23.52 6.30
CA TRP A 194 -13.99 -23.78 7.10
C TRP A 194 -13.32 -22.47 7.54
N LEU A 195 -13.23 -21.48 6.64
CA LEU A 195 -12.68 -20.16 6.93
C LEU A 195 -13.45 -19.44 8.03
N GLU A 196 -14.78 -19.49 7.97
CA GLU A 196 -15.65 -18.84 8.97
C GLU A 196 -15.57 -19.52 10.34
N ARG A 197 -15.36 -20.84 10.38
CA ARG A 197 -15.17 -21.61 11.62
C ARG A 197 -13.80 -21.40 12.23
N LYS A 198 -12.73 -21.49 11.44
CA LYS A 198 -11.35 -21.43 11.94
C LYS A 198 -10.80 -20.02 12.09
N LYS A 199 -11.35 -19.03 11.37
CA LYS A 199 -10.94 -17.63 11.39
C LYS A 199 -9.41 -17.49 11.34
N PRO A 200 -8.77 -18.01 10.27
CA PRO A 200 -7.32 -17.95 10.15
C PRO A 200 -6.83 -16.51 10.29
N PRO A 201 -5.64 -16.29 10.89
CA PRO A 201 -5.14 -14.95 11.20
C PRO A 201 -4.52 -14.29 9.96
N PHE A 202 -5.32 -14.10 8.91
CA PHE A 202 -4.88 -13.55 7.63
C PHE A 202 -4.08 -12.26 7.78
N GLY A 203 -4.51 -11.35 8.66
CA GLY A 203 -3.78 -10.11 8.95
C GLY A 203 -2.36 -10.36 9.48
N ALA A 204 -2.20 -11.31 10.42
CA ALA A 204 -0.88 -11.61 10.99
C ALA A 204 0.05 -12.28 9.96
N ILE A 205 -0.50 -13.13 9.09
CA ILE A 205 0.25 -13.76 7.99
C ILE A 205 0.74 -12.66 7.03
N SER A 206 -0.15 -11.81 6.53
CA SER A 206 0.23 -10.70 5.63
C SER A 206 1.22 -9.75 6.30
N SER A 207 1.03 -9.40 7.57
CA SER A 207 1.96 -8.56 8.32
C SER A 207 3.34 -9.20 8.48
N SER A 208 3.42 -10.51 8.71
CA SER A 208 4.70 -11.22 8.83
C SER A 208 5.45 -11.26 7.50
N VAL A 209 4.74 -11.53 6.41
CA VAL A 209 5.31 -11.48 5.05
C VAL A 209 5.76 -10.05 4.72
N LEU A 210 4.98 -9.03 5.09
CA LEU A 210 5.36 -7.63 4.91
C LEU A 210 6.62 -7.25 5.71
N LEU A 211 6.77 -7.74 6.94
CA LEU A 211 8.01 -7.54 7.72
C LEU A 211 9.24 -8.14 7.02
N MET A 212 9.09 -9.29 6.36
CA MET A 212 10.15 -9.87 5.52
C MET A 212 10.49 -8.97 4.34
N ILE A 213 9.49 -8.42 3.64
CA ILE A 213 9.70 -7.46 2.53
C ILE A 213 10.49 -6.25 3.06
N ILE A 214 10.02 -5.64 4.14
CA ILE A 214 10.67 -4.49 4.78
C ILE A 214 12.13 -4.82 5.11
N TYR A 215 12.39 -5.95 5.78
CA TYR A 215 13.75 -6.39 6.09
C TYR A 215 14.64 -6.42 4.84
N THR A 216 14.23 -7.14 3.79
CA THR A 216 15.02 -7.26 2.56
C THR A 216 15.21 -5.93 1.83
N THR A 217 14.20 -5.07 1.78
CA THR A 217 14.30 -3.73 1.17
C THR A 217 15.32 -2.86 1.92
N PHE A 218 15.32 -2.91 3.25
CA PHE A 218 16.30 -2.16 4.04
C PHE A 218 17.70 -2.77 3.98
N CYS A 219 17.85 -4.09 3.86
CA CYS A 219 19.15 -4.74 3.62
C CYS A 219 19.79 -4.22 2.33
N ASP A 220 19.01 -4.15 1.25
CA ASP A 220 19.46 -3.64 -0.04
C ASP A 220 19.78 -2.14 0.04
N THR A 221 18.95 -1.37 0.75
CA THR A 221 19.17 0.07 0.98
C THR A 221 20.48 0.32 1.75
N PHE A 222 20.73 -0.39 2.85
CA PHE A 222 21.95 -0.22 3.65
C PHE A 222 23.21 -0.75 2.96
N SER A 223 23.08 -1.70 2.04
CA SER A 223 24.19 -2.22 1.25
C SER A 223 24.58 -1.31 0.08
N ASN A 224 23.72 -0.34 -0.27
CA ASN A 224 23.93 0.53 -1.43
C ASN A 224 24.58 1.86 -1.01
N PRO A 225 25.89 2.07 -1.31
CA PRO A 225 26.63 3.25 -0.85
C PRO A 225 26.19 4.56 -1.53
N ASN A 226 25.34 4.50 -2.56
CA ASN A 226 24.89 5.67 -3.32
C ASN A 226 23.61 6.32 -2.75
N ILE A 227 23.01 5.74 -1.71
CA ILE A 227 21.79 6.26 -1.09
C ILE A 227 22.16 7.14 0.11
N ASP A 228 22.52 8.39 -0.15
CA ASP A 228 22.75 9.38 0.91
C ASP A 228 21.41 10.01 1.31
N LEU A 229 20.75 9.41 2.31
CA LEU A 229 19.48 9.91 2.88
C LEU A 229 19.77 11.02 3.88
N ASP A 230 19.84 12.25 3.38
CA ASP A 230 20.06 13.41 4.24
C ASP A 230 18.88 13.62 5.21
N LYS A 231 19.17 14.08 6.43
CA LYS A 231 18.17 14.36 7.47
C LYS A 231 17.15 15.40 6.99
N PHE A 232 17.57 16.31 6.12
CA PHE A 232 16.71 17.30 5.48
C PHE A 232 15.63 16.62 4.63
N SER A 233 15.99 15.59 3.86
CA SER A 233 15.04 14.84 3.03
C SER A 233 13.96 14.15 3.86
N LEU A 234 14.31 13.61 5.04
CA LEU A 234 13.32 12.99 5.94
C LEU A 234 12.32 13.98 6.52
N VAL A 235 12.78 15.17 6.95
CA VAL A 235 11.91 16.24 7.44
C VAL A 235 10.99 16.73 6.32
N LEU A 236 11.53 16.85 5.11
CA LEU A 236 10.79 17.26 3.93
C LEU A 236 9.68 16.26 3.57
N ILE A 237 9.91 14.95 3.67
CA ILE A 237 8.88 13.92 3.48
C ILE A 237 7.71 14.12 4.43
N LEU A 238 8.00 14.38 5.71
CA LEU A 238 6.96 14.60 6.71
C LEU A 238 6.16 15.85 6.37
N PHE A 239 6.84 16.92 5.95
CA PHE A 239 6.20 18.16 5.53
C PHE A 239 5.31 17.96 4.29
N ILE A 240 5.82 17.31 3.24
CA ILE A 240 5.09 17.00 2.00
C ILE A 240 3.87 16.12 2.30
N SER A 241 4.04 15.10 3.12
CA SER A 241 2.95 14.21 3.53
C SER A 241 1.84 14.97 4.25
N LYS A 242 2.20 15.90 5.14
CA LYS A 242 1.22 16.75 5.85
C LYS A 242 0.54 17.73 4.91
N LEU A 243 1.28 18.34 3.99
CA LEU A 243 0.72 19.27 3.02
C LEU A 243 -0.25 18.58 2.06
N ALA A 244 0.10 17.40 1.54
CA ALA A 244 -0.78 16.61 0.67
C ALA A 244 -2.10 16.24 1.37
N ASN A 245 -2.05 15.86 2.66
CA ASN A 245 -3.24 15.64 3.47
C ASN A 245 -4.07 16.92 3.66
N GLY A 246 -3.42 18.07 3.83
CA GLY A 246 -4.09 19.38 3.93
C GLY A 246 -4.81 19.78 2.64
N ILE A 247 -4.20 19.55 1.47
CA ILE A 247 -4.81 19.82 0.16
C ILE A 247 -6.05 18.93 -0.04
N ALA A 248 -5.94 17.64 0.29
CA ALA A 248 -7.08 16.72 0.23
C ALA A 248 -8.24 17.20 1.12
N TRP A 249 -7.95 17.61 2.36
CA TRP A 249 -8.96 18.17 3.26
C TRP A 249 -9.61 19.45 2.72
N LEU A 250 -8.81 20.38 2.20
CA LEU A 250 -9.30 21.63 1.62
C LEU A 250 -10.23 21.37 0.42
N SER A 251 -9.81 20.50 -0.51
CA SER A 251 -10.62 20.16 -1.69
C SER A 251 -11.98 19.56 -1.31
N LEU A 252 -12.03 18.70 -0.29
CA LEU A 252 -13.28 18.15 0.23
C LEU A 252 -14.14 19.19 0.94
N SER A 253 -13.54 20.14 1.66
CA SER A 253 -14.26 21.23 2.31
C SER A 253 -14.96 22.15 1.31
N LEU A 254 -14.31 22.45 0.18
CA LEU A 254 -14.86 23.28 -0.90
C LEU A 254 -15.98 22.58 -1.70
N LEU A 255 -15.91 21.26 -1.82
CA LEU A 255 -16.99 20.45 -2.39
C LEU A 255 -18.22 20.41 -1.48
N ASN A 256 -18.02 20.45 -0.17
CA ASN A 256 -19.10 20.39 0.82
C ASN A 256 -19.73 21.76 1.13
N SER A 257 -19.05 22.87 0.85
CA SER A 257 -19.61 24.23 1.00
C SER A 257 -20.58 24.63 -0.12
N ASN A 258 -20.67 23.82 -1.19
CA ASN A 258 -21.55 24.04 -2.35
C ASN A 258 -22.75 23.07 -2.39
N ALA A 259 -23.01 22.33 -1.31
CA ALA A 259 -24.14 21.42 -1.13
C ALA A 259 -24.99 21.86 0.07
#